data_AF-A0A7K4IRR2-F1
#
_entry.id   AF-A0A7K4IRR2-F1
#
_cell.length_a   1.000
_cell.length_b   1.000
_cell.length_c   1.000
_cell.angle_alpha   90.00
_cell.angle_beta   90.00
_cell.angle_gamma   90.00
#
_symmetry.space_group_name_H-M   'P 1'
#
loop_
_entity.id
_entity.type
_entity.pdbx_description
1 polymer ?
#
loop_
_entity_poly.entity_id
_entity_poly.type
_entity_poly.pdbx_seq_one_letter_code
_entity_poly.pdbx_strand_id
1 'polypeptide(L)'
;MSTNLLGPCNYYCGNCIVYKKNKCLGCAKATEKAEAEGKVFCDISICAREKKLTTCSECADYPCEKYDKSIFAEGFIKFIKDKLKE
;
A
#
# COMPACT_ATOMS: atom_id res chain seq x y z
N MET A 1 9.51 13.21 10.71
CA MET A 1 8.68 12.22 9.99
C MET A 1 7.50 12.98 9.40
N SER A 2 7.29 12.91 8.10
CA SER A 2 6.22 13.67 7.44
C SER A 2 4.96 12.80 7.33
N THR A 3 3.88 13.19 7.98
CA THR A 3 2.64 12.37 8.09
C THR A 3 2.01 12.06 6.74
N ASN A 4 2.22 12.92 5.73
CA ASN A 4 1.79 12.71 4.34
C ASN A 4 2.45 11.51 3.63
N LEU A 5 3.50 10.92 4.19
CA LEU A 5 4.15 9.72 3.68
C LEU A 5 3.67 8.44 4.38
N LEU A 6 2.79 8.54 5.36
CA LEU A 6 2.15 7.39 5.99
C LEU A 6 0.98 6.94 5.10
N GLY A 7 1.07 5.74 4.55
CA GLY A 7 -0.04 5.15 3.80
C GLY A 7 -1.15 4.65 4.74
N PRO A 8 -2.37 4.43 4.24
CA PRO A 8 -3.48 3.89 5.05
C PRO A 8 -3.15 2.51 5.63
N CYS A 9 -2.21 1.77 5.03
CA CYS A 9 -1.69 0.52 5.57
C CYS A 9 -0.72 0.67 6.76
N ASN A 10 -0.55 1.88 7.31
CA ASN A 10 0.43 2.22 8.34
C ASN A 10 1.91 1.99 7.97
N TYR A 11 2.20 1.73 6.70
CA TYR A 11 3.57 1.70 6.21
C TYR A 11 4.04 3.11 5.82
N TYR A 12 5.16 3.53 6.38
CA TYR A 12 5.78 4.81 6.05
C TYR A 12 6.53 4.71 4.73
N CYS A 13 6.01 5.33 3.67
CA CYS A 13 6.60 5.34 2.32
C CYS A 13 8.01 5.95 2.32
N GLY A 14 8.30 6.85 3.26
CA GLY A 14 9.65 7.40 3.45
C GLY A 14 10.70 6.37 3.89
N ASN A 15 10.32 5.13 4.23
CA ASN A 15 11.24 4.01 4.47
C ASN A 15 11.39 3.09 3.25
N CYS A 16 10.57 3.26 2.20
CA CYS A 16 10.53 2.39 1.04
C CYS A 16 11.54 2.79 -0.03
N ILE A 17 12.41 1.86 -0.44
CA ILE A 17 13.41 2.13 -1.49
C ILE A 17 12.78 2.46 -2.85
N VAL A 18 11.65 1.82 -3.18
CA VAL A 18 10.95 2.04 -4.46
C VAL A 18 10.34 3.44 -4.51
N TYR A 19 9.73 3.89 -3.40
CA TYR A 19 9.20 5.24 -3.28
C TYR A 19 10.32 6.29 -3.35
N LYS A 20 11.42 6.07 -2.61
CA LYS A 20 12.61 6.97 -2.64
C LYS A 20 13.23 7.11 -4.02
N LYS A 21 13.10 6.10 -4.89
CA LYS A 21 13.58 6.11 -6.28
C LYS A 21 12.53 6.64 -7.28
N ASN A 22 11.41 7.18 -6.80
CA ASN A 22 10.28 7.66 -7.63
C ASN A 22 9.68 6.58 -8.56
N LYS A 23 9.82 5.29 -8.21
CA LYS A 23 9.27 4.15 -8.98
C LYS A 23 7.92 3.65 -8.43
N CYS A 24 7.41 4.27 -7.37
CA CYS A 24 6.11 3.99 -6.78
C CYS A 24 5.45 5.28 -6.32
N LEU A 25 4.14 5.42 -6.55
CA LEU A 25 3.35 6.60 -6.17
C LEU A 25 2.96 6.64 -4.69
N GLY A 26 3.23 5.55 -3.95
CA GLY A 26 2.69 5.30 -2.61
C GLY A 26 1.29 4.67 -2.68
N CYS A 27 0.87 3.99 -1.61
CA CYS A 27 -0.33 3.17 -1.60
C CYS A 27 -1.60 3.93 -2.00
N ALA A 28 -1.82 5.13 -1.44
CA ALA A 28 -3.02 5.94 -1.73
C ALA A 28 -3.11 6.32 -3.22
N LYS A 29 -2.07 6.94 -3.78
CA LYS A 29 -2.03 7.36 -5.19
C LYS A 29 -1.98 6.18 -6.16
N ALA A 30 -1.35 5.07 -5.79
CA ALA A 30 -1.32 3.86 -6.60
C ALA A 30 -2.73 3.24 -6.70
N THR A 31 -3.50 3.25 -5.61
CA THR A 31 -4.91 2.87 -5.59
C THR A 31 -5.73 3.78 -6.50
N GLU A 32 -5.66 5.10 -6.32
CA GLU A 32 -6.39 6.08 -7.16
C GLU A 32 -6.09 5.89 -8.66
N LYS A 33 -4.81 5.73 -9.01
CA LYS A 33 -4.41 5.49 -10.40
C LYS A 33 -4.97 4.18 -10.94
N ALA A 34 -4.89 3.10 -10.18
CA ALA A 34 -5.42 1.81 -10.62
C ALA A 34 -6.93 1.87 -10.82
N GLU A 35 -7.67 2.51 -9.92
CA GLU A 35 -9.12 2.68 -10.04
C GLU A 35 -9.51 3.50 -11.26
N ALA A 36 -8.78 4.57 -11.57
CA ALA A 36 -8.96 5.35 -12.80
C ALA A 36 -8.74 4.51 -14.08
N GLU A 37 -7.92 3.45 -13.99
CA GLU A 37 -7.68 2.48 -15.07
C GLU A 37 -8.63 1.28 -15.03
N GLY A 38 -9.63 1.26 -14.13
CA GLY A 38 -10.54 0.13 -13.93
C GLY A 38 -9.88 -1.11 -13.32
N LYS A 39 -8.75 -0.94 -12.62
CA LYS A 39 -7.96 -1.99 -11.97
C LYS A 39 -7.99 -1.82 -10.46
N VAL A 40 -7.67 -2.89 -9.74
CA VAL A 40 -7.51 -2.87 -8.28
C VAL A 40 -6.02 -2.98 -7.93
N PHE A 41 -5.48 -1.96 -7.27
CA PHE A 41 -4.13 -2.02 -6.68
C PHE A 41 -4.16 -2.65 -5.28
N CYS A 42 -5.05 -2.15 -4.42
CA CYS A 42 -5.23 -2.64 -3.06
C CYS A 42 -6.71 -2.58 -2.67
N ASP A 43 -7.35 -3.74 -2.70
CA ASP A 43 -8.70 -4.02 -2.22
C ASP A 43 -8.96 -3.47 -0.80
N ILE A 44 -8.00 -3.64 0.11
CA ILE A 44 -8.13 -3.18 1.50
C ILE A 44 -8.10 -1.65 1.61
N SER A 45 -7.30 -0.97 0.77
CA SER A 45 -7.29 0.49 0.73
C SER A 45 -8.63 1.05 0.27
N ILE A 46 -9.29 0.36 -0.67
CA ILE A 46 -10.63 0.74 -1.15
C ILE A 46 -11.65 0.53 -0.03
N CYS A 47 -11.63 -0.65 0.61
CA CYS A 47 -12.52 -0.98 1.73
C CYS A 47 -12.39 0.03 2.89
N ALA A 48 -11.17 0.39 3.30
CA ALA A 48 -10.94 1.39 4.34
C ALA A 48 -11.52 2.76 3.97
N ARG A 49 -11.36 3.18 2.70
CA ARG A 49 -11.92 4.44 2.20
C ARG A 49 -13.45 4.42 2.19
N GLU A 50 -14.07 3.35 1.71
CA GLU A 50 -15.53 3.18 1.67
C GLU A 50 -16.15 3.19 3.08
N LYS A 51 -15.48 2.54 4.04
CA LYS A 51 -15.88 2.52 5.45
C LYS A 51 -15.47 3.77 6.23
N LYS A 52 -14.85 4.76 5.57
CA LYS A 52 -14.36 6.03 6.17
C LYS A 52 -13.42 5.80 7.37
N LEU A 53 -12.56 4.79 7.28
CA LEU A 53 -11.55 4.47 8.28
C LEU A 53 -10.27 5.28 8.03
N THR A 54 -9.56 5.61 9.10
CA THR A 54 -8.29 6.36 9.00
C THR A 54 -7.17 5.47 8.48
N THR A 55 -7.17 4.21 8.90
CA THR A 55 -6.15 3.20 8.60
C THR A 55 -6.81 1.86 8.24
N CYS A 56 -6.12 1.07 7.42
CA CYS A 56 -6.58 -0.26 7.03
C CYS A 56 -6.70 -1.20 8.24
N SER A 57 -5.89 -1.00 9.28
CA SER A 57 -5.90 -1.79 10.52
C SER A 57 -7.14 -1.58 11.38
N GLU A 58 -7.90 -0.51 11.15
CA GLU A 58 -9.20 -0.31 11.82
C GLU A 58 -10.31 -1.15 11.17
N CYS A 59 -10.05 -1.78 10.01
CA CYS A 59 -11.04 -2.61 9.35
C CYS A 59 -11.12 -3.98 10.01
N ALA A 60 -12.30 -4.37 10.50
CA ALA A 60 -12.54 -5.71 11.04
C ALA A 60 -12.32 -6.83 10.01
N ASP A 61 -12.50 -6.53 8.72
CA ASP A 61 -12.26 -7.46 7.60
C ASP A 61 -10.81 -7.38 7.09
N TYR A 62 -9.89 -6.77 7.85
CA TYR A 62 -8.48 -6.73 7.46
C TYR A 62 -7.93 -8.17 7.39
N PRO A 63 -7.39 -8.61 6.25
CA PRO A 63 -6.97 -10.00 6.07
C PRO A 63 -5.59 -10.20 6.71
N CYS A 64 -5.56 -10.30 8.04
CA CYS A 64 -4.32 -10.46 8.82
C CYS A 64 -3.43 -11.58 8.25
N GLU A 65 -4.01 -12.73 7.88
CA GLU A 65 -3.26 -13.87 7.32
C GLU A 65 -2.52 -13.54 6.02
N LYS A 66 -3.10 -12.70 5.15
CA LYS A 66 -2.48 -12.26 3.88
C LYS A 66 -1.28 -11.34 4.11
N TYR A 67 -1.29 -10.60 5.22
CA TYR A 67 -0.30 -9.57 5.55
C TYR A 67 0.47 -9.84 6.84
N ASP A 68 0.44 -11.06 7.37
CA ASP A 68 1.03 -11.42 8.67
C ASP A 68 2.55 -11.14 8.71
N LYS A 69 3.21 -11.23 7.55
CA LYS A 69 4.62 -10.89 7.38
C LYS A 69 4.86 -9.44 6.95
N SER A 70 3.80 -8.65 6.75
CA SER A 70 3.83 -7.24 6.34
C SER A 70 4.81 -7.00 5.17
N ILE A 71 5.81 -6.14 5.34
CA ILE A 71 6.86 -5.84 4.35
C ILE A 71 7.81 -7.02 4.08
N PHE A 72 7.78 -8.06 4.90
CA PHE A 72 8.55 -9.29 4.71
C PHE A 72 7.72 -10.40 4.04
N ALA A 73 6.45 -10.14 3.70
CA ALA A 73 5.68 -11.06 2.90
C ALA A 73 6.35 -11.24 1.53
N GLU A 74 6.41 -12.48 1.04
CA GLU A 74 7.07 -12.82 -0.22
C GLU A 74 6.53 -11.99 -1.40
N GLY A 75 5.22 -11.74 -1.42
CA GLY A 75 4.59 -10.88 -2.42
C GLY A 75 5.08 -9.44 -2.38
N PHE A 76 5.30 -8.87 -1.19
CA PHE A 76 5.84 -7.52 -1.05
C PHE A 76 7.31 -7.46 -1.48
N ILE A 77 8.12 -8.44 -1.07
CA ILE A 77 9.53 -8.55 -1.49
C ILE A 77 9.64 -8.66 -3.01
N LYS A 78 8.80 -9.51 -3.63
CA LYS A 78 8.73 -9.67 -5.08
C LYS A 78 8.36 -8.34 -5.76
N PHE A 79 7.31 -7.67 -5.29
CA PHE A 79 6.91 -6.35 -5.79
C PHE A 79 8.06 -5.34 -5.75
N ILE A 80 8.80 -5.27 -4.63
CA ILE A 80 9.96 -4.37 -4.51
C ILE A 80 11.02 -4.72 -5.56
N LYS A 81 11.37 -6.00 -5.73
CA LYS A 81 12.37 -6.45 -6.70
C LYS A 81 11.95 -6.12 -8.14
N ASP A 82 10.69 -6.33 -8.49
CA ASP A 82 10.17 -6.08 -9.83
C ASP A 82 10.17 -4.58 -10.13
N LYS A 83 9.69 -3.75 -9.19
CA LYS A 83 9.74 -2.28 -9.34
C LYS A 83 11.15 -1.71 -9.39
N LEU A 84 12.13 -2.35 -8.76
CA LEU A 84 13.52 -1.88 -8.87
C LEU A 84 14.13 -2.12 -10.26
N LYS A 85 13.57 -3.05 -11.05
CA LYS A 85 14.04 -3.38 -12.41
C LYS A 85 13.39 -2.54 -13.52
N GLU A 86 12.20 -1.98 -13.29
CA GLU A 86 11.52 -1.02 -14.21
C GLU A 86 12.35 0.25 -14.44
#